data_AF-A0A7X0LNG5-F1
#
_entry.id   AF-A0A7X0LNG5-F1
#
_cell.length_a   1.000
_cell.length_b   1.000
_cell.length_c   1.000
_cell.angle_alpha   90.00
_cell.angle_beta   90.00
_cell.angle_gamma   90.00
#
_symmetry.space_group_name_H-M   'P 1'
#
loop_
_entity.id
_entity.type
_entity.pdbx_description
1 polymer ?
#
loop_
_entity_poly.entity_id
_entity_poly.type
_entity_poly.pdbx_seq_one_letter_code
_entity_poly.pdbx_strand_id
1 'polypeptide(L)'
;MSDIAQSAAGSITARQTSGNSSTTQEPVEEAYAFACMKCGHGWEQAYAIEHHTDGAGHPFVVYRANGERVPSPLSRPSCLNCGGTVVRIMRSGQVSTIQQVQERDRQAAGPVAGDADEPKREPHHWHLSDLLHPFHRR
;
A
#
# COMPACT_ATOMS: atom_id res chain seq x y z
N MET A 1 -55.21 -43.49 -30.29
CA MET A 1 -54.72 -43.31 -31.67
C MET A 1 -54.95 -41.86 -32.02
N SER A 2 -53.91 -41.03 -31.93
CA SER A 2 -53.81 -39.66 -32.48
C SER A 2 -52.51 -39.03 -31.95
N ASP A 3 -51.62 -38.73 -32.90
CA ASP A 3 -50.18 -38.54 -32.75
C ASP A 3 -49.78 -37.65 -33.96
N ILE A 4 -48.78 -36.75 -33.99
CA ILE A 4 -47.57 -36.40 -33.20
C ILE A 4 -47.30 -34.87 -33.47
N ALA A 5 -46.38 -34.07 -32.92
CA ALA A 5 -45.07 -34.23 -32.26
C ALA A 5 -44.78 -33.06 -31.27
N GLN A 6 -43.88 -33.21 -30.29
CA GLN A 6 -42.47 -32.75 -30.29
C GLN A 6 -42.22 -31.27 -30.66
N SER A 7 -41.81 -30.47 -29.68
CA SER A 7 -41.26 -29.11 -29.90
C SER A 7 -39.80 -29.19 -30.36
N ALA A 8 -39.47 -28.53 -31.47
CA ALA A 8 -38.08 -28.38 -31.92
C ALA A 8 -37.34 -27.27 -31.14
N ALA A 9 -36.05 -27.47 -30.89
CA ALA A 9 -35.21 -26.51 -30.18
C ALA A 9 -34.81 -25.30 -31.05
N GLY A 10 -34.51 -24.17 -30.40
CA GLY A 10 -34.18 -22.90 -31.04
C GLY A 10 -32.84 -22.86 -31.79
N SER A 11 -32.75 -21.91 -32.70
CA SER A 11 -31.65 -21.74 -33.66
C SER A 11 -30.35 -21.17 -33.08
N ILE A 12 -29.27 -21.33 -33.87
CA ILE A 12 -28.02 -20.54 -33.94
C ILE A 12 -27.13 -20.36 -32.70
N THR A 13 -25.84 -20.64 -32.90
CA THR A 13 -24.78 -19.68 -32.50
C THR A 13 -23.62 -19.76 -33.50
N ALA A 14 -22.99 -18.62 -33.78
CA ALA A 14 -21.99 -18.52 -34.84
C ALA A 14 -20.57 -18.89 -34.37
N ARG A 15 -19.76 -19.41 -35.29
CA ARG A 15 -18.33 -19.73 -35.06
C ARG A 15 -17.50 -18.44 -35.06
N GLN A 16 -17.42 -17.75 -33.92
CA GLN A 16 -16.62 -16.53 -33.80
C GLN A 16 -15.12 -16.85 -33.85
N THR A 17 -14.45 -16.32 -34.87
CA THR A 17 -13.00 -16.27 -34.99
C THR A 17 -12.45 -15.17 -34.08
N SER A 18 -11.46 -15.48 -33.24
CA SER A 18 -10.79 -14.50 -32.39
C SER A 18 -10.07 -13.42 -33.23
N GLY A 19 -10.68 -12.23 -33.31
CA GLY A 19 -9.96 -11.03 -33.71
C GLY A 19 -9.12 -10.49 -32.54
N ASN A 20 -8.06 -9.73 -32.85
CA ASN A 20 -7.22 -9.11 -31.82
C ASN A 20 -8.01 -8.07 -31.02
N SER A 21 -8.47 -8.42 -29.83
CA SER A 21 -8.84 -7.44 -28.81
C SER A 21 -7.59 -6.67 -28.38
N SER A 22 -7.55 -5.38 -28.68
CA SER A 22 -6.63 -4.45 -28.02
C SER A 22 -7.13 -4.26 -26.58
N THR A 23 -6.71 -5.16 -25.68
CA THR A 23 -7.12 -5.15 -24.27
C THR A 23 -6.60 -3.89 -23.60
N THR A 24 -7.46 -2.87 -23.45
CA THR A 24 -7.27 -1.83 -22.44
C THR A 24 -7.24 -2.53 -21.09
N GLN A 25 -6.05 -2.69 -20.51
CA GLN A 25 -5.91 -3.38 -19.24
C GLN A 25 -6.57 -2.53 -18.14
N GLU A 26 -7.59 -3.10 -17.51
CA GLU A 26 -8.32 -2.43 -16.43
C GLU A 26 -7.35 -2.07 -15.29
N PRO A 27 -7.41 -0.83 -14.75
CA PRO A 27 -6.55 -0.44 -13.65
C PRO A 27 -6.82 -1.30 -12.41
N VAL A 28 -5.76 -1.76 -11.76
CA VAL A 28 -5.89 -2.48 -10.49
C VAL A 28 -6.00 -1.45 -9.37
N GLU A 29 -7.14 -1.40 -8.67
CA GLU A 29 -7.32 -0.58 -7.48
C GLU A 29 -6.63 -1.23 -6.27
N GLU A 30 -5.52 -0.65 -5.79
CA GLU A 30 -4.88 -1.03 -4.52
C GLU A 30 -4.84 0.15 -3.54
N ALA A 31 -5.09 -0.13 -2.26
CA ALA A 31 -4.94 0.85 -1.19
C ALA A 31 -3.75 0.52 -0.30
N TYR A 32 -2.94 1.54 0.00
CA TYR A 32 -1.77 1.42 0.87
C TYR A 32 -1.93 2.28 2.13
N ALA A 33 -1.45 1.73 3.25
CA ALA A 33 -1.30 2.42 4.51
C ALA A 33 0.14 2.96 4.64
N PHE A 34 0.26 4.17 5.17
CA PHE A 34 1.54 4.83 5.39
C PHE A 34 1.69 5.28 6.84
N ALA A 35 2.91 5.28 7.36
CA ALA A 35 3.24 5.79 8.68
C ALA A 35 4.59 6.54 8.67
N CYS A 36 4.58 7.82 9.00
CA CYS A 36 5.80 8.62 9.06
C CYS A 36 6.57 8.37 10.35
N MET A 37 7.79 7.84 10.27
CA MET A 37 8.62 7.55 11.46
C MET A 37 9.29 8.80 12.06
N LYS A 38 9.07 9.99 11.48
CA LYS A 38 9.53 11.29 12.04
C LYS A 38 8.48 11.99 12.90
N CYS A 39 7.21 12.02 12.47
CA CYS A 39 6.13 12.76 13.17
C CYS A 39 4.95 11.89 13.61
N GLY A 40 4.97 10.61 13.29
CA GLY A 40 3.96 9.62 13.64
C GLY A 40 2.61 9.72 12.91
N HIS A 41 2.45 10.72 12.03
CA HIS A 41 1.25 10.80 11.18
C HIS A 41 1.17 9.58 10.25
N GLY A 42 0.03 8.90 10.27
CA GLY A 42 -0.29 7.80 9.36
C GLY A 42 -1.60 8.05 8.62
N TRP A 43 -1.64 7.67 7.35
CA TRP A 43 -2.73 7.93 6.39
C TRP A 43 -2.86 6.75 5.42
N GLU A 44 -4.05 6.54 4.86
CA GLU A 44 -4.27 5.56 3.78
C GLU A 44 -4.66 6.29 2.49
N GLN A 45 -4.28 5.74 1.34
CA GLN A 45 -4.65 6.27 0.03
C GLN A 45 -4.91 5.10 -0.93
N ALA A 46 -5.99 5.20 -1.69
CA ALA A 46 -6.30 4.29 -2.80
C ALA A 46 -5.60 4.77 -4.08
N TYR A 47 -5.11 3.83 -4.88
CA TYR A 47 -4.43 4.07 -6.14
C TYR A 47 -4.94 3.15 -7.25
N ALA A 48 -5.28 3.74 -8.38
CA ALA A 48 -5.46 3.01 -9.63
C ALA A 48 -4.08 2.73 -10.24
N ILE A 49 -3.76 1.44 -10.45
CA ILE A 49 -2.47 0.97 -10.98
C ILE A 49 -2.69 0.45 -12.41
N GLU A 50 -2.42 1.32 -13.38
CA GLU A 50 -2.46 0.97 -14.80
C GLU A 50 -1.14 0.30 -15.21
N HIS A 51 -1.22 -0.87 -15.85
CA HIS A 51 -0.07 -1.52 -16.48
C HIS A 51 -0.12 -1.26 -17.98
N HIS A 52 1.01 -0.82 -18.55
CA HIS A 52 1.14 -0.40 -19.94
C HIS A 52 2.36 -1.04 -20.58
N THR A 53 2.40 -1.01 -21.92
CA THR A 53 3.56 -1.36 -22.73
C THR A 53 3.83 -0.22 -23.71
N ASP A 54 5.08 0.20 -23.85
CA ASP A 54 5.46 1.28 -24.77
C ASP A 54 5.57 0.82 -26.25
N GLY A 55 5.84 1.77 -27.15
CA GLY A 55 5.99 1.49 -28.58
C GLY A 55 7.22 0.65 -28.96
N ALA A 56 8.12 0.35 -28.03
CA ALA A 56 9.26 -0.54 -28.19
C ALA A 56 9.02 -1.93 -27.56
N GLY A 57 7.88 -2.14 -26.89
CA GLY A 57 7.54 -3.38 -26.21
C GLY A 57 7.99 -3.45 -24.74
N HIS A 58 8.43 -2.33 -24.14
CA HIS A 58 8.85 -2.31 -22.74
C HIS A 58 7.66 -2.04 -21.80
N PRO A 59 7.47 -2.85 -20.73
CA PRO A 59 6.39 -2.63 -19.78
C PRO A 59 6.69 -1.45 -18.85
N PHE A 60 5.66 -0.66 -18.54
CA PHE A 60 5.72 0.40 -17.53
C PHE A 60 4.42 0.49 -16.73
N VAL A 61 4.48 1.14 -15.57
CA VAL A 61 3.34 1.28 -14.65
C VAL A 61 3.00 2.75 -14.45
N VAL A 62 1.71 3.07 -14.47
CA VAL A 62 1.18 4.41 -14.15
C VAL A 62 0.30 4.30 -12.91
N TYR A 63 0.67 5.07 -11.89
CA TYR A 63 -0.11 5.21 -10.67
C TYR A 63 -0.98 6.46 -10.75
N ARG A 64 -2.23 6.35 -10.29
CA ARG A 64 -3.10 7.51 -10.05
C ARG A 64 -3.62 7.53 -8.64
N ALA A 65 -3.75 8.71 -8.06
CA ALA A 65 -4.54 8.94 -6.84
C ALA A 65 -5.67 9.89 -7.20
N ASN A 66 -6.91 9.55 -6.85
CA ASN A 66 -8.10 10.37 -7.15
C ASN A 66 -8.24 10.71 -8.66
N GLY A 67 -7.75 9.85 -9.56
CA GLY A 67 -7.69 10.05 -11.01
C GLY A 67 -6.46 10.81 -11.53
N GLU A 68 -5.79 11.60 -10.70
CA GLU A 68 -4.57 12.34 -11.07
C GLU A 68 -3.34 11.42 -11.09
N ARG A 69 -2.47 11.57 -12.11
CA ARG A 69 -1.26 10.76 -12.26
C ARG A 69 -0.18 11.19 -11.28
N VAL A 70 0.25 10.26 -10.42
CA VAL A 70 1.23 10.51 -9.35
C VAL A 70 2.53 9.72 -9.55
N PRO A 71 3.64 10.11 -8.89
CA PRO A 71 4.82 9.25 -8.76
C PRO A 71 4.46 7.92 -8.08
N SER A 72 5.25 6.86 -8.33
CA SER A 72 5.03 5.57 -7.65
C SER A 72 5.11 5.74 -6.13
N PRO A 73 4.05 5.42 -5.36
CA PRO A 73 4.02 5.61 -3.90
C PRO A 73 5.03 4.72 -3.17
N LEU A 74 5.52 3.67 -3.85
CA LEU A 74 6.53 2.73 -3.33
C LEU A 74 7.96 3.27 -3.46
N SER A 75 8.19 4.28 -4.32
CA SER A 75 9.54 4.73 -4.69
C SER A 75 10.16 5.74 -3.74
N ARG A 76 9.40 6.76 -3.31
CA ARG A 76 9.82 7.79 -2.34
C ARG A 76 8.60 8.49 -1.69
N PRO A 77 7.82 7.80 -0.83
CA PRO A 77 6.73 8.42 -0.10
C PRO A 77 7.22 9.56 0.79
N SER A 78 6.47 10.66 0.83
CA SER A 78 6.69 11.80 1.73
C SER A 78 5.49 11.96 2.66
N CYS A 79 5.75 12.33 3.92
CA CYS A 79 4.68 12.56 4.88
C CYS A 79 3.93 13.86 4.59
N LEU A 80 2.62 13.73 4.30
CA LEU A 80 1.72 14.85 4.01
C LEU A 80 1.67 15.90 5.13
N ASN A 81 1.97 15.51 6.38
CA ASN A 81 1.96 16.39 7.55
C ASN A 81 3.31 17.10 7.86
N CYS A 82 4.46 16.58 7.39
CA CYS A 82 5.77 17.12 7.80
C CYS A 82 6.91 17.05 6.77
N GLY A 83 6.63 16.62 5.54
CA GLY A 83 7.60 16.46 4.45
C GLY A 83 8.64 15.34 4.66
N GLY A 84 8.63 14.64 5.80
CA GLY A 84 9.60 13.59 6.12
C GLY A 84 9.50 12.41 5.16
N THR A 85 10.64 11.98 4.60
CA THR A 85 10.78 10.86 3.65
C THR A 85 10.92 9.49 4.31
N VAL A 86 11.15 9.45 5.63
CA VAL A 86 11.21 8.20 6.39
C VAL A 86 9.79 7.76 6.73
N VAL A 87 9.19 7.01 5.80
CA VAL A 87 7.80 6.53 5.85
C VAL A 87 7.78 5.02 5.67
N ARG A 88 7.09 4.31 6.56
CA ARG A 88 6.81 2.88 6.43
C ARG A 88 5.53 2.68 5.61
N ILE A 89 5.56 1.78 4.63
CA ILE A 89 4.38 1.38 3.83
C ILE A 89 3.87 0.04 4.37
N MET A 90 2.54 -0.11 4.44
CA MET A 90 1.82 -1.28 4.94
C MET A 90 0.57 -1.53 4.08
N ARG A 91 -0.07 -2.71 4.23
CA ARG A 91 -1.38 -2.97 3.61
C ARG A 91 -2.45 -2.04 4.19
N SER A 92 -3.48 -1.75 3.41
CA SER A 92 -4.70 -1.04 3.85
C SER A 92 -5.37 -1.68 5.07
N GLY A 93 -6.18 -0.88 5.77
CA GLY A 93 -6.86 -1.29 7.00
C GLY A 93 -5.90 -1.44 8.19
N GLN A 94 -4.85 -0.62 8.27
CA GLN A 94 -3.82 -0.68 9.32
C GLN A 94 -3.57 0.65 10.03
N VAL A 95 -3.93 1.80 9.44
CA VAL A 95 -3.60 3.11 10.03
C VAL A 95 -4.21 3.33 11.41
N SER A 96 -5.45 2.92 11.66
CA SER A 96 -6.07 3.05 12.98
C SER A 96 -5.28 2.32 14.07
N THR A 97 -4.80 1.11 13.78
CA THR A 97 -3.97 0.31 14.69
C THR A 97 -2.61 0.98 14.92
N ILE A 98 -1.98 1.50 13.85
CA ILE A 98 -0.69 2.19 13.93
C ILE A 98 -0.80 3.47 14.77
N GLN A 99 -1.83 4.29 14.53
CA GLN A 99 -2.08 5.52 15.29
C GLN A 99 -2.29 5.20 16.78
N GLN A 100 -3.08 4.15 17.11
CA GLN A 100 -3.31 3.71 18.49
C GLN A 100 -2.07 3.13 19.18
N VAL A 101 -1.15 2.50 18.45
CA VAL A 101 0.15 2.07 19.00
C VAL A 101 1.01 3.30 19.31
N GLN A 102 1.24 4.17 18.33
CA GLN A 102 2.11 5.34 18.50
C GLN A 102 1.61 6.36 19.53
N GLU A 103 0.29 6.50 19.68
CA GLU A 103 -0.28 7.35 20.72
C GLU A 103 -0.01 6.79 22.13
N ARG A 104 -0.04 5.46 22.30
CA ARG A 104 0.39 4.82 23.56
C ARG A 104 1.91 4.94 23.78
N ASP A 105 2.72 4.79 22.73
CA ASP A 105 4.17 4.98 22.82
C ASP A 105 4.51 6.43 23.25
N ARG A 106 3.77 7.42 22.74
CA ARG A 106 3.88 8.84 23.16
C ARG A 106 3.44 9.08 24.59
N GLN A 107 2.33 8.47 25.03
CA GLN A 107 1.84 8.60 26.40
C GLN A 107 2.77 7.90 27.41
N ALA A 108 3.42 6.81 27.02
CA ALA A 108 4.49 6.17 27.79
C ALA A 108 5.76 7.03 27.86
N ALA A 109 6.07 7.77 26.79
CA ALA A 109 7.13 8.78 26.74
C ALA A 109 6.68 10.17 27.25
N GLY A 110 5.85 10.19 28.30
CA GLY A 110 5.24 11.41 28.86
C GLY A 110 6.23 12.47 29.33
N PRO A 111 5.76 13.72 29.54
CA PRO A 111 6.64 14.86 29.78
C PRO A 111 7.47 14.70 31.05
N VAL A 112 8.79 14.79 30.90
CA VAL A 112 9.74 14.87 32.02
C VAL A 112 9.59 16.20 32.75
N ALA A 113 8.66 16.24 33.71
CA ALA A 113 8.61 17.30 34.72
C ALA A 113 9.94 17.28 35.49
N GLY A 114 10.76 18.31 35.29
CA GLY A 114 12.07 18.43 35.90
C GLY A 114 11.98 18.89 37.34
N ASP A 115 11.89 17.93 38.26
CA ASP A 115 12.17 18.12 39.68
C ASP A 115 13.33 17.21 40.11
N ALA A 116 14.14 17.67 41.06
CA ALA A 116 15.50 17.15 41.22
C ALA A 116 15.64 16.04 42.28
N ASP A 117 15.60 14.78 41.83
CA ASP A 117 16.39 13.70 42.44
C ASP A 117 16.81 12.65 41.38
N GLU A 118 18.01 12.08 41.53
CA GLU A 118 18.69 11.32 40.46
C GLU A 118 18.72 9.80 40.70
N PRO A 119 17.89 9.03 39.98
CA PRO A 119 18.28 7.70 39.52
C PRO A 119 18.93 7.83 38.14
N LYS A 120 20.18 7.36 37.98
CA LYS A 120 20.86 7.29 36.67
C LYS A 120 20.16 6.32 35.73
N ARG A 121 19.16 6.83 35.01
CA ARG A 121 18.67 6.23 33.76
C ARG A 121 19.75 6.49 32.72
N GLU A 122 20.64 5.52 32.53
CA GLU A 122 21.57 5.54 31.40
C GLU A 122 20.77 5.79 30.12
N PRO A 123 21.13 6.78 29.28
CA PRO A 123 20.36 7.02 28.08
C PRO A 123 20.45 5.78 27.20
N HIS A 124 19.31 5.22 26.81
CA HIS A 124 19.26 4.14 25.83
C HIS A 124 19.61 4.71 24.44
N HIS A 125 20.90 4.95 24.24
CA HIS A 125 21.50 5.35 22.99
C HIS A 125 21.25 4.24 21.97
N TRP A 126 20.29 4.47 21.09
CA TRP A 126 19.99 3.62 19.93
C TRP A 126 21.18 3.63 18.98
N HIS A 127 22.17 2.78 19.23
CA HIS A 127 23.37 2.77 18.41
C HIS A 127 23.08 2.10 17.07
N LEU A 128 23.37 2.80 15.97
CA LEU A 128 22.97 2.36 14.62
C LEU A 128 23.56 0.99 14.24
N SER A 129 24.67 0.59 14.88
CA SER A 129 25.29 -0.73 14.72
C SER A 129 24.47 -1.88 15.30
N ASP A 130 23.61 -1.66 16.30
CA ASP A 130 22.84 -2.76 16.93
C ASP A 130 21.76 -3.31 15.98
N LEU A 131 21.30 -2.46 15.04
CA LEU A 131 20.39 -2.85 13.96
C LEU A 131 21.09 -3.62 12.81
N LEU A 132 22.42 -3.76 12.84
CA LEU A 132 23.22 -4.35 11.75
C LEU A 132 23.80 -5.75 12.08
N HIS A 133 23.49 -6.33 13.24
CA HIS A 133 24.03 -7.64 13.67
C HIS A 133 22.97 -8.76 13.81
N PRO A 134 22.18 -9.11 12.75
CA PRO A 134 21.18 -10.17 12.83
C PRO A 134 21.75 -11.61 12.94
N PHE A 135 23.08 -11.82 12.78
CA PHE A 135 23.67 -13.16 12.65
C PHE A 135 24.94 -13.39 13.48
N HIS A 136 24.81 -13.52 14.80
CA HIS A 136 25.75 -14.29 15.61
C HIS A 136 25.02 -15.32 16.47
N ARG A 137 24.79 -16.50 15.90
CA ARG A 137 24.57 -17.74 16.66
C ARG A 137 25.89 -18.51 16.78
N ARG A 138 26.10 -19.12 17.94
CA ARG A 138 26.83 -20.39 18.09
C ARG A 138 25.82 -21.44 18.54
#